data_AF-J2P126-F1
#
_entry.id   AF-J2P126-F1
#
_cell.length_a   1.000
_cell.length_b   1.000
_cell.length_c   1.000
_cell.angle_alpha   90.00
_cell.angle_beta   90.00
_cell.angle_gamma   90.00
#
_symmetry.space_group_name_H-M   'P 1'
#
loop_
_entity.id
_entity.type
_entity.pdbx_description
1 polymer ?
#
loop_
_entity_poly.entity_id
_entity_poly.type
_entity_poly.pdbx_seq_one_letter_code
_entity_poly.pdbx_strand_id
1 'polypeptide(L)' 'MPVTTLNISGQEVFRTEPYKIDDTLSSPTEKDNHTYFWLKEDVCYKVTFKEVEAEVQQQLVAALVKEKPIDLKK' A
#
# COMPACT_ATOMS: atom_id res chain seq x y z
N MET A 1 8.70 7.78 -8.60
CA MET A 1 8.53 8.24 -7.21
C MET A 1 9.46 7.45 -6.31
N PRO A 2 10.14 8.11 -5.34
CA PRO A 2 10.96 7.42 -4.35
C PRO A 2 10.10 6.53 -3.44
N VAL A 3 10.74 5.48 -2.92
CA VAL A 3 10.11 4.48 -2.05
C VAL A 3 11.00 4.21 -0.85
N THR A 4 10.36 3.96 0.29
CA THR A 4 11.02 3.57 1.53
C THR A 4 10.65 2.13 1.85
N THR A 5 11.65 1.33 2.24
CA THR A 5 11.43 -0.05 2.67
C THR A 5 10.97 -0.09 4.13
N LEU A 6 9.94 -0.90 4.40
CA LEU A 6 9.38 -1.18 5.71
C LEU A 6 9.37 -2.69 5.94
N ASN A 7 9.62 -3.12 7.18
CA ASN A 7 9.36 -4.49 7.60
C ASN A 7 8.01 -4.54 8.32
N ILE A 8 7.02 -5.18 7.70
CA ILE A 8 5.67 -5.29 8.25
C ILE A 8 5.35 -6.77 8.42
N SER A 9 5.19 -7.23 9.67
CA SER A 9 4.92 -8.64 9.99
C SER A 9 5.92 -9.63 9.40
N GLY A 10 7.21 -9.25 9.29
CA GLY A 10 8.26 -10.09 8.72
C GLY A 10 8.31 -10.09 7.19
N GLN A 11 7.40 -9.38 6.52
CA GLN A 11 7.41 -9.17 5.07
C GLN A 11 8.11 -7.85 4.76
N GLU A 12 8.98 -7.87 3.75
CA GLU A 12 9.49 -6.65 3.13
C GLU A 12 8.36 -5.99 2.32
N VAL A 13 8.05 -4.75 2.68
CA VAL A 13 7.04 -3.91 2.04
C VAL A 13 7.67 -2.60 1.64
N PHE A 14 7.36 -2.12 0.45
CA PHE A 14 7.81 -0.82 -0.03
C PHE A 14 6.65 0.16 0.02
N ARG A 15 6.91 1.36 0.55
CA ARG A 15 5.94 2.45 0.62
C ARG A 15 6.42 3.62 -0.20
N THR A 16 5.55 4.19 -1.04
CA THR A 16 5.85 5.43 -1.73
C THR A 16 5.88 6.63 -0.78
N GLU A 17 6.67 7.65 -1.14
CA GLU A 17 6.44 8.99 -0.61
C GLU A 17 4.99 9.46 -0.93
N PRO A 18 4.42 10.37 -0.13
CA PRO A 18 3.09 10.94 -0.40
C PRO A 18 3.02 11.56 -1.80
N TYR A 19 1.90 11.34 -2.50
CA TYR A 19 1.71 11.87 -3.86
C TYR A 19 0.25 12.17 -4.19
N LYS A 20 0.02 13.10 -5.12
CA LYS A 20 -1.29 13.40 -5.70
C LYS A 20 -1.42 12.78 -7.09
N ILE A 21 -2.66 12.55 -7.52
CA ILE A 21 -2.97 12.07 -8.88
C ILE A 21 -3.53 13.27 -9.64
N ASP A 22 -2.93 13.59 -10.78
CA ASP A 22 -3.21 14.83 -11.54
C ASP A 22 -4.39 14.71 -12.53
N ASP A 23 -5.24 13.69 -12.41
CA ASP A 23 -6.29 13.38 -13.42
C ASP A 23 -7.30 14.53 -13.58
N THR A 24 -7.68 15.14 -12.46
CA THR A 24 -8.28 16.49 -12.42
C THR A 24 -7.45 17.31 -11.44
N LEU A 25 -7.10 18.54 -11.81
CA LEU A 25 -6.35 19.51 -10.98
C LEU A 25 -6.59 19.29 -9.48
N SER A 26 -5.61 18.66 -8.81
CA SER A 26 -5.78 18.28 -7.42
C SER A 26 -5.86 19.52 -6.53
N SER A 27 -6.78 19.53 -5.57
CA SER A 27 -6.93 20.67 -4.67
C SER A 27 -5.71 20.76 -3.73
N PRO A 28 -5.28 21.96 -3.30
CA PRO A 28 -4.35 22.11 -2.19
C PRO A 28 -4.80 21.37 -0.93
N THR A 29 -6.10 21.19 -0.73
CA THR A 29 -6.71 20.51 0.42
C THR A 29 -6.89 19.01 0.24
N GLU A 30 -6.68 18.45 -0.96
CA GLU A 30 -6.73 17.00 -1.13
C GLU A 30 -5.56 16.36 -0.38
N LYS A 31 -5.88 15.35 0.44
CA LYS A 31 -4.86 14.57 1.14
C LYS A 31 -4.06 13.73 0.15
N ASP A 32 -2.79 13.56 0.45
CA ASP A 32 -1.88 12.77 -0.35
C ASP A 32 -2.22 11.27 -0.30
N ASN A 33 -1.86 10.57 -1.37
CA ASN A 33 -1.95 9.12 -1.47
C ASN A 33 -0.66 8.48 -0.96
N HIS A 34 -0.81 7.26 -0.43
CA HIS A 34 0.31 6.36 -0.17
C HIS A 34 0.05 5.01 -0.81
N THR A 35 1.03 4.50 -1.54
CA THR A 35 0.97 3.16 -2.12
C THR A 35 1.97 2.24 -1.45
N TYR A 36 1.51 1.06 -1.06
CA TYR A 36 2.31 -0.03 -0.54
C TYR A 36 2.35 -1.16 -1.56
N PHE A 37 3.50 -1.80 -1.69
CA PHE A 37 3.66 -2.98 -2.53
C PHE A 37 4.61 -3.99 -1.90
N TRP A 38 4.32 -5.27 -2.10
CA TRP A 38 5.13 -6.38 -1.61
C TRP A 38 5.02 -7.57 -2.55
N LEU A 39 6.08 -8.37 -2.59
CA LEU A 39 6.15 -9.60 -3.38
C LEU A 39 5.86 -10.79 -2.47
N LYS A 40 4.97 -11.69 -2.90
CA LYS A 40 4.67 -12.96 -2.24
C LYS A 40 4.37 -14.01 -3.30
N GLU A 41 5.15 -15.10 -3.30
CA GLU A 41 4.97 -16.24 -4.23
C GLU A 41 4.85 -15.80 -5.71
N ASP A 42 5.77 -14.92 -6.13
CA ASP A 42 5.84 -14.31 -7.48
C ASP A 42 4.69 -13.38 -7.87
N VAL A 43 3.76 -13.09 -6.95
CA VAL A 43 2.70 -12.09 -7.13
C VAL A 43 3.09 -10.78 -6.44
N CYS A 44 3.11 -9.70 -7.20
CA CYS A 44 3.28 -8.35 -6.66
C CYS A 44 1.92 -7.78 -6.26
N TYR A 45 1.71 -7.63 -4.96
CA TYR A 45 0.52 -7.02 -4.41
C TYR A 45 0.71 -5.50 -4.31
N LYS A 46 -0.37 -4.76 -4.54
CA LYS A 46 -0.40 -3.30 -4.45
C LYS A 46 -1.67 -2.86 -3.73
N VAL A 47 -1.53 -1.96 -2.78
CA VAL A 47 -2.65 -1.24 -2.16
C VAL A 47 -2.34 0.25 -2.11
N THR A 48 -3.34 1.07 -2.44
CA THR A 48 -3.25 2.53 -2.39
C THR A 48 -4.27 3.03 -1.39
N PHE A 49 -3.82 3.88 -0.47
CA PHE A 49 -4.68 4.54 0.50
C PHE A 49 -4.83 6.02 0.13
N LYS A 50 -6.07 6.49 0.14
CA LYS A 50 -6.42 7.90 0.11
C LYS A 50 -7.02 8.26 1.48
N GLU A 51 -6.57 9.36 2.05
CA GLU A 51 -7.14 9.96 3.27
C GLU A 51 -7.09 9.14 4.57
N VAL A 52 -6.32 8.04 4.62
CA VAL A 52 -6.15 7.21 5.83
C VAL A 52 -4.87 7.61 6.57
N GLU A 53 -4.90 7.66 7.90
CA GLU A 53 -3.72 7.96 8.72
C GLU A 53 -2.65 6.85 8.62
N ALA A 54 -1.36 7.24 8.63
CA ALA A 54 -0.25 6.33 8.33
C ALA A 54 -0.17 5.10 9.25
N GLU A 55 -0.53 5.24 10.52
CA GLU A 55 -0.55 4.11 11.47
C GLU A 55 -1.63 3.09 11.09
N VAL A 56 -2.83 3.58 10.75
CA VAL A 56 -3.95 2.73 10.31
C VAL A 56 -3.61 2.03 8.99
N GLN A 57 -2.95 2.73 8.06
CA GLN A 57 -2.47 2.12 6.82
C GLN A 57 -1.55 0.92 7.10
N GLN A 58 -0.57 1.06 7.99
CA GLN A 58 0.38 -0.03 8.30
C GLN A 58 -0.31 -1.21 8.97
N GLN A 59 -1.29 -0.97 9.84
CA GLN A 59 -2.10 -2.03 10.46
C GLN A 59 -2.90 -2.81 9.40
N LEU A 60 -3.51 -2.11 8.43
CA LEU A 60 -4.23 -2.75 7.33
C LEU A 60 -3.29 -3.56 6.42
N VAL A 61 -2.12 -3.01 6.08
CA VAL A 61 -1.11 -3.73 5.30
C VAL A 61 -0.63 -4.97 6.06
N ALA A 62 -0.42 -4.89 7.37
CA ALA A 62 -0.05 -6.03 8.20
C ALA A 62 -1.11 -7.15 8.19
N ALA A 63 -2.38 -6.80 8.12
CA ALA A 63 -3.46 -7.77 7.94
C ALA A 63 -3.39 -8.41 6.54
N LEU A 64 -3.31 -7.59 5.48
CA LEU A 64 -3.29 -8.07 4.09
C LEU A 64 -2.09 -8.97 3.77
N VAL A 65 -0.92 -8.67 4.33
CA VAL A 65 0.30 -9.48 4.15
C VAL A 65 0.12 -10.91 4.69
N LYS A 66 -0.63 -11.07 5.80
CA LYS A 66 -0.87 -12.35 6.46
C LYS A 66 -1.89 -13.21 5.74
N GLU A 67 -2.77 -12.59 4.95
CA GLU A 67 -3.80 -13.32 4.22
C GLU A 67 -3.21 -14.27 3.18
N LYS A 68 -3.91 -15.38 2.97
CA LYS A 68 -3.58 -16.35 1.92
C LYS A 68 -4.41 -16.04 0.68
N PRO A 69 -3.87 -16.23 -0.53
CA PRO A 69 -4.66 -16.17 -1.74
C PRO A 69 -5.85 -17.14 -1.64
N ILE A 70 -7.01 -16.70 -2.09
CA ILE A 70 -8.17 -17.59 -2.20
C ILE A 70 -7.87 -18.60 -3.32
N ASP A 71 -7.87 -19.89 -2.98
CA ASP A 71 -7.80 -20.94 -3.99
C ASP A 71 -9.18 -21.11 -4.64
N LEU A 72 -9.28 -20.62 -5.88
CA LEU A 72 -10.52 -20.68 -6.67
C LEU A 72 -10.73 -22.06 -7.33
N LYS A 73 -9.81 -23.01 -7.15
CA LYS A 73 -9.95 -24.37 -7.66
C LYS A 73 -10.73 -25.23 -6.66
N LYS A 74 -12.03 -25.39 -6.92
CA LYS A 74 -12.81 -26.53 -6.47
C LYS A 74 -13.02 -27.49 -7.63
#